data_AF-A0AAW8NR29-F1
#
_entry.id   AF-A0AAW8NR29-F1
#
_cell.length_a   1.000
_cell.length_b   1.000
_cell.length_c   1.000
_cell.angle_alpha   90.00
_cell.angle_beta   90.00
_cell.angle_gamma   90.00
#
_symmetry.space_group_name_H-M   'P 1'
#
loop_
_entity.id
_entity.type
_entity.pdbx_description
1 polymer ?
#
loop_
_entity_poly.entity_id
_entity_poly.type
_entity_poly.pdbx_seq_one_letter_code
_entity_poly.pdbx_strand_id
1 'polypeptide(L)'
;MKTIFLISGSLLAVLFVMLGIAIGVSYDASTEETLVWIQALCSVGGVVIAASTMLIALYALRTWKSQFDHAEKFKAIVNLETQLRSLYQSFDKYIENHTKVTVYNHQQDCLGLSNNFNLEVAKFDGLMDFSLSFLSTYEQDKVNGLYENQKDIFRSAIELVNSHRSIEDSTEFENLIVEKDKEITQSYLCFKNLLRTLRR
;
A
#
# COMPACT_ATOMS: atom_id res chain seq x y z
N MET A 1 -20.77 13.00 -9.21
CA MET A 1 -22.12 12.47 -8.89
C MET A 1 -23.26 13.27 -9.53
N LYS A 2 -23.32 14.60 -9.40
CA LYS A 2 -24.43 15.42 -9.94
C LYS A 2 -24.70 15.26 -11.46
N THR A 3 -23.65 15.18 -12.27
CA THR A 3 -23.77 15.00 -13.74
C THR A 3 -24.29 13.63 -14.14
N ILE A 4 -23.86 12.56 -13.46
CA ILE A 4 -24.31 11.20 -13.73
C ILE A 4 -25.78 11.03 -13.36
N PHE A 5 -26.21 11.60 -12.23
CA PHE A 5 -27.62 11.57 -11.81
C PHE A 5 -28.54 12.29 -12.81
N LEU A 6 -28.06 13.40 -13.38
CA LEU A 6 -28.77 14.12 -14.45
C LEU A 6 -28.82 13.31 -15.76
N ILE A 7 -27.72 12.63 -16.12
CA ILE A 7 -27.66 11.80 -17.33
C ILE A 7 -28.52 10.53 -17.18
N SER A 8 -28.48 9.86 -16.03
CA SER A 8 -29.32 8.69 -15.75
C SER A 8 -30.79 9.08 -15.64
N GLY A 9 -31.11 10.22 -15.02
CA GLY A 9 -32.47 10.74 -14.90
C GLY A 9 -33.07 11.12 -16.26
N SER A 10 -32.27 11.73 -17.14
CA SER A 10 -32.71 12.07 -18.50
C SER A 10 -32.88 10.83 -19.38
N LEU A 11 -32.00 9.82 -19.30
CA LEU A 11 -32.17 8.55 -19.99
C LEU A 11 -33.44 7.81 -19.54
N LEU A 12 -33.71 7.79 -18.23
CA LEU A 12 -34.93 7.18 -17.67
C LEU A 12 -36.19 7.92 -18.14
N ALA A 13 -36.17 9.26 -18.16
CA ALA A 13 -37.28 10.08 -18.64
C ALA A 13 -37.57 9.84 -20.13
N VAL A 14 -36.53 9.76 -20.98
CA VAL A 14 -36.68 9.42 -22.40
C VAL A 14 -37.31 8.04 -22.56
N LEU A 15 -36.90 7.06 -21.74
CA LEU A 15 -37.43 5.70 -21.79
C LEU A 15 -38.92 5.64 -21.40
N PHE A 16 -39.34 6.41 -20.40
CA PHE A 16 -40.77 6.55 -20.03
C PHE A 16 -41.59 7.27 -21.09
N VAL A 17 -41.06 8.32 -21.72
CA VAL A 17 -41.72 9.02 -22.83
C VAL A 17 -41.91 8.05 -24.01
N MET A 18 -40.89 7.25 -24.33
CA MET A 18 -40.96 6.25 -25.41
C MET A 18 -41.97 5.13 -25.11
N LEU A 19 -42.06 4.65 -23.86
CA LEU A 19 -43.10 3.73 -23.42
C LEU A 19 -44.50 4.33 -23.53
N GLY A 20 -44.67 5.59 -23.11
CA GLY A 20 -45.94 6.31 -23.21
C GLY A 20 -46.41 6.49 -24.66
N ILE A 21 -45.50 6.81 -25.57
CA ILE A 21 -45.78 6.91 -27.01
C ILE A 21 -46.15 5.54 -27.59
N ALA A 22 -45.40 4.49 -27.26
CA ALA A 22 -45.68 3.14 -27.74
C ALA A 22 -47.08 2.64 -27.33
N ILE A 23 -47.47 2.87 -26.07
CA ILE A 23 -48.80 2.51 -25.55
C ILE A 23 -49.88 3.36 -26.22
N GLY A 24 -49.66 4.67 -26.37
CA GLY A 24 -50.62 5.58 -27.01
C GLY A 24 -50.87 5.30 -28.49
N VAL A 25 -49.82 5.00 -29.26
CA VAL A 25 -49.92 4.70 -30.70
C VAL A 25 -50.57 3.34 -30.96
N SER A 26 -50.38 2.36 -30.06
CA SER A 26 -50.98 1.02 -30.21
C SER A 26 -52.51 0.97 -30.12
N TYR A 27 -53.14 2.06 -29.67
CA TYR A 27 -54.59 2.10 -29.44
C TYR A 27 -55.40 2.57 -30.68
N ASP A 28 -54.77 3.26 -31.64
CA ASP A 28 -55.50 3.95 -32.73
C ASP A 28 -54.82 3.86 -34.12
N ALA A 29 -53.69 3.16 -34.25
CA ALA A 29 -52.88 3.15 -35.49
C ALA A 29 -53.03 1.88 -36.35
N SER A 30 -52.89 2.06 -37.67
CA SER A 30 -52.85 0.95 -38.63
C SER A 30 -51.55 0.13 -38.51
N THR A 31 -51.56 -1.13 -38.96
CA THR A 31 -50.45 -2.10 -38.79
C THR A 31 -49.12 -1.65 -39.39
N GLU A 32 -49.12 -0.84 -40.46
CA GLU A 32 -47.91 -0.27 -41.07
C GLU A 32 -47.31 0.85 -40.22
N GLU A 33 -48.13 1.75 -39.68
CA GLU A 33 -47.67 2.84 -38.81
C GLU A 33 -47.07 2.30 -37.52
N THR A 34 -47.67 1.24 -36.94
CA THR A 34 -47.13 0.60 -35.73
C THR A 34 -45.73 0.02 -35.97
N LEU A 35 -45.46 -0.56 -37.15
CA LEU A 35 -44.14 -1.09 -37.52
C LEU A 35 -43.08 0.01 -37.64
N VAL A 36 -43.41 1.15 -38.24
CA VAL A 36 -42.49 2.30 -38.33
C VAL A 36 -42.13 2.84 -36.95
N TRP A 37 -43.11 2.94 -36.05
CA TRP A 37 -42.88 3.38 -34.67
C TRP A 37 -42.03 2.40 -33.87
N ILE A 38 -42.25 1.09 -34.01
CA ILE A 38 -41.41 0.06 -33.37
C ILE A 38 -39.97 0.16 -33.88
N GLN A 39 -39.76 0.35 -35.18
CA GLN A 39 -38.41 0.50 -35.73
C GLN A 39 -37.72 1.78 -35.22
N ALA A 40 -38.45 2.88 -35.10
CA ALA A 40 -37.95 4.13 -34.51
C ALA A 40 -37.58 3.93 -33.02
N LEU A 41 -38.45 3.27 -32.24
CA LEU A 41 -38.24 2.91 -30.84
C LEU A 41 -37.04 1.99 -30.66
N CYS A 42 -36.86 1.00 -31.53
CA CYS A 42 -35.70 0.12 -31.50
C CYS A 42 -34.39 0.86 -31.82
N SER A 43 -34.39 1.81 -32.75
CA SER A 43 -33.18 2.59 -33.06
C SER A 43 -32.77 3.50 -31.90
N VAL A 44 -33.73 4.20 -31.28
CA VAL A 44 -33.49 5.09 -30.14
C VAL A 44 -33.16 4.28 -28.89
N GLY A 45 -33.88 3.17 -28.66
CA GLY A 45 -33.61 2.23 -27.59
C GLY A 45 -32.22 1.63 -27.68
N GLY A 46 -31.77 1.28 -28.89
CA GLY A 46 -30.40 0.81 -29.14
C GLY A 46 -29.34 1.85 -28.74
N VAL A 47 -29.55 3.12 -29.08
CA VAL A 47 -28.65 4.22 -28.68
C VAL A 47 -28.63 4.41 -27.16
N VAL A 48 -29.80 4.37 -26.51
CA VAL A 48 -29.94 4.50 -25.05
C VAL A 48 -29.23 3.36 -24.32
N ILE A 49 -29.39 2.12 -24.81
CA ILE A 49 -28.72 0.94 -24.26
C ILE A 49 -27.20 1.07 -24.45
N ALA A 50 -26.73 1.39 -25.66
CA ALA A 50 -25.31 1.56 -25.94
C ALA A 50 -24.65 2.64 -25.06
N ALA A 51 -25.31 3.79 -24.89
CA ALA A 51 -24.85 4.86 -24.02
C ALA A 51 -24.80 4.42 -22.55
N SER A 52 -25.81 3.68 -22.08
CA SER A 52 -25.87 3.16 -20.71
C SER A 52 -24.76 2.13 -20.46
N THR A 53 -24.54 1.20 -21.39
CA THR A 53 -23.44 0.22 -21.32
C THR A 53 -22.08 0.90 -21.28
N MET A 54 -21.87 1.95 -22.08
CA MET A 54 -20.64 2.73 -22.06
C MET A 54 -20.41 3.41 -20.71
N LEU A 55 -21.44 3.99 -20.10
CA LEU A 55 -21.35 4.61 -18.78
C LEU A 55 -21.00 3.58 -17.69
N ILE A 56 -21.63 2.40 -17.73
CA ILE A 56 -21.33 1.30 -16.80
C ILE A 56 -19.88 0.85 -16.97
N ALA A 57 -19.41 0.69 -18.22
CA ALA A 57 -18.03 0.29 -18.50
C ALA A 57 -17.01 1.32 -17.98
N LEU A 58 -17.26 2.61 -18.17
CA LEU A 58 -16.40 3.67 -17.63
C LEU A 58 -16.37 3.67 -16.10
N TYR A 59 -17.51 3.43 -15.45
CA TYR A 59 -17.58 3.37 -13.98
C TYR A 59 -16.86 2.13 -13.45
N ALA A 60 -17.07 0.97 -14.06
CA ALA A 60 -16.38 -0.27 -13.74
C ALA A 60 -14.87 -0.09 -13.89
N LEU A 61 -14.41 0.54 -14.98
CA LEU A 61 -12.99 0.79 -15.21
C LEU A 61 -12.38 1.74 -14.17
N ARG A 62 -13.08 2.81 -13.81
CA ARG A 62 -12.63 3.74 -12.75
C ARG A 62 -12.56 3.06 -11.39
N THR A 63 -13.58 2.27 -11.06
CA THR A 63 -13.64 1.52 -9.80
C THR A 63 -12.53 0.49 -9.75
N TRP A 64 -12.32 -0.24 -10.85
CA TRP A 64 -11.25 -1.23 -10.97
C TRP A 64 -9.88 -0.59 -10.81
N LYS A 65 -9.61 0.54 -11.49
CA LYS A 65 -8.35 1.27 -11.33
C LYS A 65 -8.12 1.69 -9.87
N SER A 66 -9.12 2.27 -9.23
CA SER A 66 -9.01 2.69 -7.82
C SER A 66 -8.79 1.50 -6.89
N GLN A 67 -9.50 0.39 -7.07
CA GLN A 67 -9.30 -0.83 -6.29
C GLN A 67 -7.91 -1.44 -6.51
N PHE A 68 -7.42 -1.41 -7.74
CA PHE A 68 -6.08 -1.89 -8.08
C PHE A 68 -4.99 -1.04 -7.42
N ASP A 69 -5.09 0.29 -7.50
CA ASP A 69 -4.15 1.22 -6.87
C ASP A 69 -4.12 1.03 -5.34
N HIS A 70 -5.29 0.85 -4.70
CA HIS A 70 -5.37 0.53 -3.27
C HIS A 70 -4.76 -0.84 -2.94
N ALA A 71 -4.97 -1.86 -3.77
CA ALA A 71 -4.41 -3.19 -3.57
C ALA A 71 -2.87 -3.19 -3.69
N GLU A 72 -2.32 -2.47 -4.66
CA GLU A 72 -0.87 -2.32 -4.81
C GLU A 72 -0.26 -1.51 -3.66
N LYS A 73 -0.88 -0.40 -3.23
CA LYS A 73 -0.45 0.33 -2.02
C LYS A 73 -0.45 -0.59 -0.79
N PHE A 74 -1.51 -1.35 -0.58
CA PHE A 74 -1.61 -2.29 0.54
C PHE A 74 -0.50 -3.35 0.49
N LYS A 75 -0.28 -3.97 -0.68
CA LYS A 75 0.75 -4.99 -0.89
C LYS A 75 2.15 -4.43 -0.64
N ALA A 76 2.44 -3.22 -1.10
CA ALA A 76 3.72 -2.54 -0.87
C ALA A 76 3.96 -2.33 0.64
N ILE A 77 2.98 -1.78 1.36
CA ILE A 77 3.07 -1.54 2.81
C ILE A 77 3.26 -2.85 3.59
N VAL A 78 2.54 -3.92 3.23
CA VAL A 78 2.68 -5.23 3.89
C VAL A 78 4.05 -5.86 3.63
N ASN A 79 4.58 -5.72 2.41
CA ASN A 79 5.93 -6.17 2.09
C ASN A 79 6.98 -5.40 2.91
N LEU A 80 6.81 -4.08 3.03
CA LEU A 80 7.67 -3.25 3.86
C LEU A 80 7.60 -3.64 5.35
N GLU A 81 6.40 -3.90 5.91
CA GLU A 81 6.26 -4.38 7.30
C GLU A 81 6.95 -5.75 7.51
N THR A 82 6.85 -6.64 6.53
CA THR A 82 7.50 -7.97 6.58
C THR A 82 9.02 -7.83 6.60
N GLN A 83 9.56 -6.91 5.81
CA GLN A 83 11.01 -6.72 5.67
C GLN A 83 11.58 -5.91 6.83
N LEU A 84 10.82 -4.96 7.38
CA LEU A 84 11.12 -4.34 8.67
C LEU A 84 11.32 -5.41 9.74
N ARG A 85 10.40 -6.38 9.83
CA ARG A 85 10.53 -7.49 10.79
C ARG A 85 11.78 -8.34 10.53
N SER A 86 12.11 -8.62 9.27
CA SER A 86 13.33 -9.36 8.89
C SER A 86 14.59 -8.63 9.36
N LEU A 87 14.65 -7.31 9.12
CA LEU A 87 15.75 -6.45 9.53
C LEU A 87 15.96 -6.49 11.05
N TYR A 88 14.89 -6.35 11.83
CA TYR A 88 14.95 -6.47 13.29
C TYR A 88 15.43 -7.85 13.74
N GLN A 89 14.90 -8.93 13.17
CA GLN A 89 15.35 -10.29 13.52
C GLN A 89 16.82 -10.53 13.17
N SER A 90 17.31 -9.93 12.07
CA SER A 90 18.73 -9.99 11.72
C SER A 90 19.58 -9.21 12.73
N PHE A 91 19.07 -8.08 13.21
CA PHE A 91 19.75 -7.26 14.20
C PHE A 91 19.81 -7.92 15.59
N ASP A 92 18.70 -8.50 16.06
CA ASP A 92 18.66 -9.24 17.33
C ASP A 92 19.70 -10.37 17.34
N LYS A 93 19.81 -11.12 16.22
CA LYS A 93 20.84 -12.16 16.05
C LYS A 93 22.25 -11.59 16.03
N TYR A 94 22.44 -10.41 15.44
CA TYR A 94 23.72 -9.73 15.43
C TYR A 94 24.16 -9.35 16.85
N ILE A 95 23.28 -8.76 17.67
CA ILE A 95 23.57 -8.43 19.07
C ILE A 95 23.80 -9.70 19.91
N GLU A 96 22.94 -10.71 19.80
CA GLU A 96 23.03 -11.93 20.61
C GLU A 96 24.38 -12.63 20.45
N ASN A 97 24.94 -12.63 19.23
CA ASN A 97 26.23 -13.27 18.98
C ASN A 97 27.44 -12.43 19.42
N HIS A 98 27.29 -11.11 19.55
CA HIS A 98 28.36 -10.22 20.04
C HIS A 98 28.36 -10.07 21.57
N THR A 99 27.25 -10.42 22.23
CA THR A 99 27.12 -10.40 23.70
C THR A 99 27.39 -11.76 24.35
N LYS A 100 27.25 -12.88 23.63
CA LYS A 100 27.63 -14.20 24.14
C LYS A 100 29.15 -14.39 24.16
N VAL A 101 29.70 -14.45 25.37
CA VAL A 101 31.09 -14.88 25.63
C VAL A 101 31.21 -16.38 25.32
N THR A 102 31.56 -16.76 24.10
CA THR A 102 31.87 -18.17 23.77
C THR A 102 33.18 -18.33 22.98
N VAL A 103 33.91 -19.42 23.23
CA VAL A 103 35.34 -19.57 22.93
C VAL A 103 35.64 -20.04 21.49
N TYR A 104 34.72 -19.87 20.53
CA TYR A 104 34.89 -20.41 19.17
C TYR A 104 34.93 -19.30 18.11
N ASN A 105 36.02 -19.30 17.32
CA ASN A 105 36.30 -18.58 16.06
C ASN A 105 35.30 -17.48 15.63
N HIS A 106 35.02 -16.52 16.52
CA HIS A 106 33.93 -15.54 16.37
C HIS A 106 34.08 -14.59 15.18
N GLN A 107 35.29 -14.46 14.63
CA GLN A 107 35.57 -13.43 13.64
C GLN A 107 34.88 -13.69 12.30
N GLN A 108 34.77 -14.94 11.86
CA GLN A 108 34.10 -15.30 10.60
C GLN A 108 32.56 -15.25 10.75
N ASP A 109 32.04 -15.63 11.91
CA ASP A 109 30.60 -15.57 12.23
C ASP A 109 30.10 -14.13 12.41
N CYS A 110 30.91 -13.26 13.05
CA CYS A 110 30.61 -11.82 13.18
C CYS A 110 30.60 -11.11 11.82
N LEU A 111 31.55 -11.43 10.92
CA LEU A 111 31.57 -10.89 9.56
C LEU A 111 30.37 -11.38 8.74
N GLY A 112 30.01 -12.66 8.85
CA GLY A 112 28.82 -13.22 8.18
C GLY A 112 27.52 -12.56 8.64
N LEU A 113 27.37 -12.32 9.95
CA LEU A 113 26.19 -11.64 10.51
C LEU A 113 26.13 -10.16 10.13
N SER A 114 27.27 -9.46 10.13
CA SER A 114 27.34 -8.07 9.68
C SER A 114 26.95 -7.94 8.21
N ASN A 115 27.47 -8.82 7.34
CA ASN A 115 27.11 -8.86 5.92
C ASN A 115 25.61 -9.16 5.71
N ASN A 116 25.05 -10.09 6.49
CA ASN A 116 23.62 -10.37 6.44
C ASN A 116 22.78 -9.17 6.88
N PHE A 117 23.16 -8.49 7.97
CA PHE A 117 22.46 -7.29 8.41
C PHE A 117 22.49 -6.18 7.35
N ASN A 118 23.67 -5.91 6.78
CA ASN A 118 23.81 -4.91 5.71
C ASN A 118 23.00 -5.27 4.45
N LEU A 119 22.90 -6.56 4.13
CA LEU A 119 22.04 -7.05 3.05
C LEU A 119 20.56 -6.78 3.34
N GLU A 120 20.09 -7.04 4.57
CA GLU A 120 18.72 -6.78 4.98
C GLU A 120 18.40 -5.28 4.99
N VAL A 121 19.36 -4.42 5.40
CA VAL A 121 19.25 -2.97 5.25
C VAL A 121 19.08 -2.61 3.78
N ALA A 122 19.97 -3.05 2.89
CA ALA A 122 19.90 -2.72 1.47
C ALA A 122 18.59 -3.20 0.80
N LYS A 123 18.06 -4.37 1.18
CA LYS A 123 16.74 -4.84 0.72
C LYS A 123 15.62 -3.94 1.22
N PHE A 124 15.67 -3.54 2.48
CA PHE A 124 14.69 -2.65 3.08
C PHE A 124 14.71 -1.27 2.42
N ASP A 125 15.89 -0.71 2.15
CA ASP A 125 16.10 0.53 1.40
C ASP A 125 15.42 0.47 0.02
N GLY A 126 15.68 -0.58 -0.76
CA GLY A 126 15.08 -0.73 -2.09
C GLY A 126 13.55 -0.88 -2.07
N LEU A 127 13.00 -1.49 -1.02
CA LEU A 127 11.55 -1.62 -0.84
C LEU A 127 10.90 -0.36 -0.30
N MET A 128 11.67 0.47 0.40
CA MET A 128 11.22 1.78 0.86
C MET A 128 10.86 2.66 -0.33
N ASP A 129 11.78 2.82 -1.29
CA ASP A 129 11.58 3.65 -2.48
C ASP A 129 10.32 3.25 -3.26
N PHE A 130 10.15 1.93 -3.47
CA PHE A 130 8.96 1.40 -4.12
C PHE A 130 7.69 1.72 -3.32
N SER A 131 7.70 1.51 -2.01
CA SER A 131 6.54 1.74 -1.15
C SER A 131 6.17 3.22 -1.03
N LEU A 132 7.16 4.11 -0.98
CA LEU A 132 6.97 5.56 -0.95
C LEU A 132 6.28 6.09 -2.21
N SER A 133 6.50 5.46 -3.36
CA SER A 133 5.87 5.88 -4.63
C SER A 133 4.33 5.85 -4.62
N PHE A 134 3.73 5.05 -3.73
CA PHE A 134 2.28 4.95 -3.56
C PHE A 134 1.72 5.89 -2.47
N LEU A 135 2.59 6.63 -1.79
CA LEU A 135 2.23 7.54 -0.71
C LEU A 135 2.14 8.98 -1.21
N SER A 136 1.30 9.77 -0.54
CA SER A 136 1.31 11.23 -0.72
C SER A 136 2.61 11.83 -0.16
N THR A 137 3.01 13.00 -0.65
CA THR A 137 4.23 13.69 -0.18
C THR A 137 4.28 13.85 1.34
N TYR A 138 3.14 14.16 1.97
CA TYR A 138 3.05 14.26 3.43
C TYR A 138 3.28 12.93 4.16
N GLU A 139 2.77 11.82 3.60
CA GLU A 139 3.02 10.48 4.13
C GLU A 139 4.48 10.06 3.91
N GLN A 140 5.06 10.40 2.75
CA GLN A 140 6.47 10.14 2.43
C GLN A 140 7.41 10.82 3.42
N ASP A 141 7.21 12.11 3.71
CA ASP A 141 8.05 12.86 4.65
C ASP A 141 8.06 12.23 6.04
N LYS A 142 6.91 11.74 6.52
CA LYS A 142 6.81 11.04 7.81
C LYS A 142 7.55 9.71 7.82
N VAL A 143 7.40 8.92 6.75
CA VAL A 143 8.06 7.62 6.64
C VAL A 143 9.58 7.81 6.55
N ASN A 144 10.04 8.75 5.72
CA ASN A 144 11.45 9.09 5.59
C ASN A 144 12.05 9.57 6.91
N GLY A 145 11.36 10.46 7.63
CA GLY A 145 11.84 10.94 8.92
C GLY A 145 12.03 9.83 9.96
N LEU A 146 11.07 8.89 10.06
CA LEU A 146 11.23 7.74 10.95
C LEU A 146 12.32 6.78 10.49
N TYR A 147 12.47 6.63 9.19
CA TYR A 147 13.42 5.71 8.59
C TYR A 147 14.87 6.17 8.78
N GLU A 148 15.17 7.44 8.56
CA GLU A 148 16.49 8.01 8.82
C GLU A 148 16.84 7.91 10.32
N ASN A 149 15.89 8.22 11.20
CA ASN A 149 16.10 8.03 12.64
C ASN A 149 16.41 6.56 12.98
N GLN A 150 15.71 5.61 12.36
CA GLN A 150 15.96 4.20 12.57
C GLN A 150 17.34 3.75 12.06
N LYS A 151 17.79 4.27 10.91
CA LYS A 151 19.16 4.06 10.40
C LYS A 151 20.22 4.56 11.37
N ASP A 152 20.01 5.73 11.95
CA ASP A 152 20.95 6.31 12.92
C ASP A 152 21.01 5.50 14.22
N ILE A 153 19.86 5.02 14.71
CA ILE A 153 19.83 4.12 15.88
C ILE A 153 20.60 2.82 15.59
N PHE A 154 20.36 2.18 14.43
CA PHE A 154 21.09 0.96 14.06
C PHE A 154 22.59 1.21 13.89
N ARG A 155 22.99 2.32 13.26
CA ARG A 155 24.40 2.70 13.12
C ARG A 155 25.07 2.89 14.48
N SER A 156 24.43 3.64 15.37
CA SER A 156 24.90 3.87 16.75
C SER A 156 25.07 2.55 17.52
N ALA A 157 24.14 1.61 17.37
CA ALA A 157 24.23 0.32 18.04
C ALA A 157 25.33 -0.58 17.47
N ILE A 158 25.56 -0.56 16.15
CA ILE A 158 26.69 -1.25 15.53
C ILE A 158 28.03 -0.66 16.00
N GLU A 159 28.13 0.66 16.06
CA GLU A 159 29.33 1.35 16.56
C GLU A 159 29.63 0.98 18.02
N LEU A 160 28.60 0.91 18.87
CA LEU A 160 28.72 0.44 20.25
C LEU A 160 29.22 -1.00 20.33
N VAL A 161 28.63 -1.91 19.55
CA VAL A 161 29.04 -3.33 19.54
C VAL A 161 30.49 -3.49 19.07
N ASN A 162 30.90 -2.73 18.05
CA ASN A 162 32.26 -2.79 17.53
C ASN A 162 33.29 -2.15 18.47
N SER A 163 32.90 -1.16 19.27
CA SER A 163 33.77 -0.52 20.27
C SER A 163 33.96 -1.37 21.54
N HIS A 164 33.18 -2.44 21.73
CA HIS A 164 33.33 -3.36 22.86
C HIS A 164 34.74 -3.93 23.04
N ARG A 165 35.51 -4.05 21.94
CA ARG A 165 36.93 -4.49 22.02
C ARG A 165 37.81 -3.57 22.87
N SER A 166 37.36 -2.36 23.22
CA SER A 166 38.10 -1.39 24.05
C SER A 166 37.50 -1.08 25.41
N ILE A 167 36.37 -1.69 25.80
CA ILE A 167 35.69 -1.39 27.07
C ILE A 167 36.13 -2.40 28.12
N GLU A 168 36.91 -1.96 29.11
CA GLU A 168 37.47 -2.80 30.18
C GLU A 168 36.40 -3.28 31.19
N ASP A 169 35.24 -2.63 31.27
CA ASP A 169 34.22 -2.91 32.27
C ASP A 169 32.94 -3.50 31.64
N SER A 170 32.73 -4.82 31.83
CA SER A 170 31.64 -5.57 31.18
C SER A 170 30.25 -5.08 31.59
N THR A 171 30.10 -4.53 32.79
CA THR A 171 28.81 -4.11 33.35
C THR A 171 28.29 -2.82 32.72
N GLU A 172 29.18 -1.86 32.44
CA GLU A 172 28.82 -0.60 31.77
C GLU A 172 28.39 -0.86 30.33
N PHE A 173 29.11 -1.75 29.64
CA PHE A 173 28.77 -2.17 28.28
C PHE A 173 27.42 -2.87 28.18
N GLU A 174 27.11 -3.80 29.10
CA GLU A 174 25.81 -4.48 29.15
C GLU A 174 24.66 -3.48 29.32
N ASN A 175 24.81 -2.48 30.19
CA ASN A 175 23.79 -1.44 30.38
C ASN A 175 23.56 -0.61 29.11
N LEU A 176 24.62 -0.23 28.39
CA LEU A 176 24.52 0.51 27.13
C LEU A 176 23.83 -0.31 26.03
N ILE A 177 24.09 -1.62 25.95
CA ILE A 177 23.39 -2.50 25.01
C ILE A 177 21.90 -2.59 25.35
N VAL A 178 21.55 -2.74 26.63
CA VAL A 178 20.15 -2.80 27.06
C VAL A 178 19.41 -1.49 26.76
N GLU A 179 20.08 -0.34 26.90
CA GLU A 179 19.50 0.95 26.51
C GLU A 179 19.28 1.05 25.00
N LYS A 180 20.27 0.64 24.19
CA LYS A 180 20.13 0.63 22.73
C LYS A 180 19.05 -0.32 22.25
N ASP A 181 18.92 -1.50 22.85
CA ASP A 181 17.84 -2.45 22.53
C ASP A 181 16.45 -1.86 22.78
N LYS A 182 16.28 -1.06 23.84
CA LYS A 182 15.03 -0.33 24.12
C LYS A 182 14.75 0.73 23.05
N GLU A 183 15.74 1.54 22.66
CA GLU A 183 15.58 2.55 21.59
C GLU A 183 15.17 1.89 20.27
N ILE A 184 15.81 0.77 19.93
CA ILE A 184 15.57 -0.02 18.72
C ILE A 184 14.14 -0.59 18.73
N THR A 185 13.72 -1.18 19.85
CA THR A 185 12.36 -1.70 20.04
C THR A 185 11.31 -0.58 19.98
N GLN A 186 11.57 0.58 20.57
CA GLN A 186 10.64 1.71 20.49
C GLN A 186 10.49 2.22 19.06
N SER A 187 11.62 2.38 18.35
CA SER A 187 11.63 2.78 16.94
C SER A 187 10.84 1.79 16.07
N TYR A 188 10.98 0.49 16.31
CA TYR A 188 10.20 -0.56 15.63
C TYR A 188 8.70 -0.35 15.79
N LEU A 189 8.27 -0.16 17.03
CA LEU A 189 6.86 -0.02 17.37
C LEU A 189 6.28 1.26 16.74
N CYS A 190 7.03 2.36 16.77
CA CYS A 190 6.66 3.61 16.09
C CYS A 190 6.51 3.40 14.57
N PHE A 191 7.51 2.81 13.93
CA PHE A 191 7.49 2.55 12.48
C PHE A 191 6.34 1.62 12.10
N LYS A 192 6.15 0.53 12.84
CA LYS A 192 5.06 -0.43 12.64
C LYS A 192 3.69 0.22 12.81
N ASN A 193 3.51 1.08 13.80
CA ASN A 193 2.25 1.79 14.01
C ASN A 193 1.97 2.81 12.90
N LEU A 194 3.01 3.45 12.36
CA LEU A 194 2.88 4.29 11.18
C LEU A 194 2.41 3.47 9.97
N LEU A 195 3.08 2.35 9.66
CA LEU A 195 2.69 1.47 8.54
C LEU A 195 1.25 0.97 8.66
N ARG A 196 0.82 0.60 9.88
CA ARG A 196 -0.57 0.20 10.15
C ARG A 196 -1.58 1.31 9.90
N THR A 197 -1.18 2.56 10.13
CA THR A 197 -2.02 3.73 9.87
C THR A 197 -2.12 4.00 8.37
N LEU A 198 -1.01 3.89 7.63
CA LEU A 198 -0.96 4.08 6.16
C LEU A 198 -1.73 2.99 5.39
N ARG A 199 -1.98 1.85 6.03
CA ARG A 199 -2.75 0.72 5.49
C ARG A 199 -4.27 0.92 5.58
N ARG A 200 -4.75 1.79 6.46
CA ARG A 200 -6.19 2.06 6.64
C ARG A 200 -6.70 2.98 5.55
#